data_AF-A0A961WEL0-F1
#
_entry.id   AF-A0A961WEL0-F1
#
_cell.length_a   1.000
_cell.length_b   1.000
_cell.length_c   1.000
_cell.angle_alpha   90.00
_cell.angle_beta   90.00
_cell.angle_gamma   90.00
#
_symmetry.space_group_name_H-M   'P 1'
#
loop_
_entity.id
_entity.type
_entity.pdbx_description
1 polymer ?
#
loop_
_entity_poly.entity_id
_entity_poly.type
_entity_poly.pdbx_seq_one_letter_code
_entity_poly.pdbx_strand_id
1 'polypeptide(L)'
;MRKSDFAFWSFMVMTGLAGATTLLNVSKTYSATTPNSEIYKQLDLFGDVLERVRTDYVEKPNDTKLIEAAINGMLTSLDPHSSFLSAKDYEDMQTQTRGSFGGLGI
;
A
#
# COMPACT_ATOMS: atom_id res chain seq x y z
N MET A 1 -43.12 -36.14 41.63
CA MET A 1 -41.99 -35.49 40.93
C MET A 1 -42.52 -34.21 40.31
N ARG A 2 -42.01 -33.05 40.73
CA ARG A 2 -42.65 -31.74 40.52
C ARG A 2 -42.27 -31.21 39.14
N LYS A 3 -43.27 -30.91 38.31
CA LYS A 3 -43.11 -30.44 36.92
C LYS A 3 -42.34 -29.11 36.81
N SER A 4 -42.15 -28.39 37.92
CA SER A 4 -41.38 -27.15 38.03
C SER A 4 -39.86 -27.35 37.89
N ASP A 5 -39.34 -28.50 38.31
CA ASP A 5 -37.88 -28.73 38.35
C ASP A 5 -37.34 -29.01 36.94
N PHE A 6 -38.17 -29.65 36.10
CA PHE A 6 -37.87 -29.89 34.69
C PHE A 6 -37.87 -28.60 33.86
N ALA A 7 -38.77 -27.67 34.16
CA ALA A 7 -38.83 -26.37 33.49
C ALA A 7 -37.60 -25.51 33.81
N PHE A 8 -37.13 -25.55 35.07
CA PHE A 8 -35.93 -24.83 35.50
C PHE A 8 -34.67 -25.38 34.82
N TRP A 9 -34.53 -26.71 34.74
CA TRP A 9 -33.38 -27.34 34.10
C TRP A 9 -33.37 -27.15 32.58
N SER A 10 -34.53 -27.20 31.92
CA SER A 10 -34.66 -26.91 30.49
C SER A 10 -34.31 -25.45 30.15
N PHE A 11 -34.67 -24.49 31.01
CA PHE A 11 -34.36 -23.07 30.79
C PHE A 11 -32.86 -22.79 30.95
N MET A 12 -32.20 -23.44 31.91
CA MET A 12 -30.75 -23.31 32.14
C MET A 12 -29.92 -23.88 30.97
N VAL A 13 -30.36 -24.99 30.37
CA VAL A 13 -29.68 -25.59 29.20
C VAL A 13 -29.87 -24.73 27.95
N MET A 14 -31.05 -24.14 27.74
CA MET A 14 -31.33 -23.31 26.56
C MET A 14 -30.57 -21.97 26.56
N THR A 15 -30.44 -21.35 27.74
CA THR A 15 -29.64 -20.12 27.91
C THR A 15 -28.14 -20.36 27.75
N GLY A 16 -27.63 -21.52 28.20
CA GLY A 16 -26.25 -21.94 27.94
C GLY A 16 -25.94 -22.14 26.45
N LEU A 17 -26.86 -22.75 25.69
CA LEU A 17 -26.68 -22.97 24.25
C LEU A 17 -26.73 -21.67 23.45
N ALA A 18 -27.61 -20.73 23.81
CA ALA A 18 -27.69 -19.40 23.19
C ALA A 18 -26.45 -18.52 23.51
N GLY A 19 -25.90 -18.64 24.72
CA GLY A 19 -24.63 -18.00 25.07
C GLY A 19 -23.45 -18.57 24.29
N ALA A 20 -23.41 -19.89 24.07
CA ALA A 20 -22.35 -20.53 23.31
C ALA A 20 -22.39 -20.16 21.81
N THR A 21 -23.57 -20.07 21.19
CA THR A 21 -23.68 -19.72 19.76
C THR A 21 -23.36 -18.26 19.46
N THR A 22 -23.64 -17.35 20.40
CA THR A 22 -23.28 -15.94 20.26
C THR A 22 -21.76 -15.71 20.40
N LEU A 23 -21.11 -16.39 21.34
CA LEU A 23 -19.64 -16.31 21.50
C LEU A 23 -18.87 -16.86 20.30
N LEU A 24 -19.33 -17.98 19.71
CA LEU A 24 -18.66 -18.60 18.57
C LEU A 24 -18.78 -17.77 17.26
N ASN A 25 -19.83 -16.97 17.10
CA ASN A 25 -19.98 -16.07 15.95
C ASN A 25 -19.20 -14.76 16.09
N VAL A 26 -19.03 -14.26 17.32
CA VAL A 26 -18.19 -13.07 17.61
C VAL A 26 -16.73 -13.32 17.23
N SER A 27 -16.20 -14.53 17.41
CA SER A 27 -14.80 -14.83 17.04
C SER A 27 -14.55 -14.87 15.52
N LYS A 28 -15.58 -15.05 14.68
CA LYS A 28 -15.42 -15.14 13.22
C LYS A 28 -15.48 -13.80 12.48
N THR A 29 -15.99 -12.74 13.10
CA THR A 29 -16.21 -11.44 12.42
C THR A 29 -15.05 -10.45 12.54
N TYR A 30 -13.95 -10.79 13.23
CA TYR A 30 -12.81 -9.88 13.41
C TYR A 30 -11.64 -10.08 12.43
N SER A 31 -11.72 -11.02 11.48
CA SER A 31 -10.72 -11.09 10.39
C SER A 31 -11.04 -10.10 9.27
N ALA A 32 -11.08 -8.81 9.61
CA ALA A 32 -10.98 -7.74 8.62
C ALA A 32 -9.50 -7.50 8.34
N THR A 33 -8.94 -8.27 7.39
CA THR A 33 -7.64 -7.90 6.78
C THR A 33 -7.85 -6.52 6.15
N THR A 34 -7.32 -5.49 6.79
CA THR A 34 -7.46 -4.11 6.33
C THR A 34 -6.64 -3.96 5.06
N PRO A 35 -7.21 -3.49 3.92
CA PRO A 35 -6.50 -3.34 2.65
C PRO A 35 -5.18 -2.57 2.76
N ASN A 36 -5.10 -1.62 3.69
CA ASN A 36 -3.89 -0.84 3.94
C ASN A 36 -2.71 -1.70 4.42
N SER A 37 -2.96 -2.80 5.13
CA SER A 37 -1.89 -3.67 5.65
C SER A 37 -1.07 -4.33 4.54
N GLU A 38 -1.68 -4.64 3.40
CA GLU A 38 -0.97 -5.22 2.25
C GLU A 38 -0.14 -4.17 1.50
N ILE A 39 -0.63 -2.93 1.39
CA ILE A 39 0.11 -1.82 0.78
C ILE A 39 1.38 -1.52 1.57
N TYR A 40 1.29 -1.48 2.91
CA TYR A 40 2.48 -1.24 3.74
C TYR A 40 3.53 -2.35 3.59
N LYS A 41 3.13 -3.63 3.51
CA LYS A 41 4.07 -4.74 3.24
C LYS A 41 4.76 -4.59 1.88
N GLN A 42 4.04 -4.12 0.86
CA GLN A 42 4.62 -3.88 -0.46
C GLN A 42 5.60 -2.70 -0.45
N LEU A 43 5.30 -1.66 0.33
CA LEU A 43 6.21 -0.53 0.53
C LEU A 43 7.49 -0.96 1.26
N ASP A 44 7.38 -1.81 2.28
CA ASP A 44 8.53 -2.38 2.99
C ASP A 44 9.42 -3.18 2.02
N LEU A 45 8.82 -4.06 1.21
CA LEU A 45 9.55 -4.82 0.19
C LEU A 45 10.26 -3.91 -0.82
N PHE A 46 9.60 -2.84 -1.26
CA PHE A 46 10.22 -1.84 -2.15
C PHE A 46 11.43 -1.17 -1.48
N GLY A 47 11.29 -0.79 -0.20
CA GLY A 47 12.39 -0.23 0.60
C GLY A 47 13.58 -1.18 0.71
N ASP A 48 13.33 -2.46 0.98
CA ASP A 48 14.38 -3.49 1.09
C ASP A 48 15.16 -3.65 -0.22
N VAL A 49 14.46 -3.66 -1.36
CA VAL A 49 15.10 -3.76 -2.68
C VAL A 49 15.92 -2.50 -2.98
N LEU A 50 15.38 -1.33 -2.67
CA LEU A 50 16.08 -0.05 -2.82
C LEU A 50 17.39 -0.02 -2.00
N GLU A 51 17.34 -0.51 -0.76
CA GLU A 51 18.50 -0.62 0.13
C GLU A 51 19.56 -1.56 -0.44
N ARG A 52 19.15 -2.75 -0.87
CA ARG A 52 20.02 -3.77 -1.46
C ARG A 52 20.76 -3.21 -2.67
N VAL A 53 20.05 -2.55 -3.59
CA VAL A 53 20.66 -1.96 -4.78
C VAL A 53 21.64 -0.84 -4.41
N ARG A 54 21.35 -0.03 -3.40
CA ARG A 54 22.26 1.05 -2.98
C ARG A 54 23.55 0.54 -2.32
N THR A 55 23.45 -0.58 -1.60
CA THR A 55 24.55 -1.12 -0.77
C THR A 55 25.41 -2.15 -1.47
N ASP A 56 24.80 -2.99 -2.32
CA ASP A 56 25.49 -4.12 -2.95
C ASP A 56 25.92 -3.85 -4.39
N TYR A 57 25.55 -2.71 -4.98
CA TYR A 57 25.92 -2.40 -6.35
C TYR A 57 27.36 -1.90 -6.46
N VAL A 58 28.03 -2.30 -7.55
CA VAL A 58 29.47 -2.10 -7.78
C VAL A 58 29.88 -0.63 -7.76
N GLU A 59 28.99 0.25 -8.24
CA GLU A 59 29.16 1.71 -8.19
C GLU A 59 28.01 2.32 -7.39
N LYS A 60 28.31 3.22 -6.44
CA LYS A 60 27.26 3.83 -5.63
C LYS A 60 26.30 4.61 -6.53
N PRO A 61 25.03 4.18 -6.66
CA PRO A 61 24.08 4.87 -7.52
C PRO A 61 23.73 6.23 -6.92
N ASN A 62 23.30 7.16 -7.78
CA ASN A 62 22.72 8.41 -7.32
C ASN A 62 21.28 8.15 -6.85
N ASP A 63 21.03 8.33 -5.54
CA ASP A 63 19.74 8.02 -4.91
C ASP A 63 18.56 8.74 -5.59
N THR A 64 18.74 10.03 -5.94
CA THR A 64 17.72 10.81 -6.64
C THR A 64 17.38 10.21 -8.00
N LYS A 65 18.39 9.90 -8.81
CA LYS A 65 18.17 9.28 -10.13
C LYS A 65 17.52 7.90 -10.04
N LEU A 66 17.84 7.14 -9.00
CA LEU A 66 17.31 5.80 -8.82
C LEU A 66 15.83 5.82 -8.42
N ILE A 67 15.43 6.78 -7.57
CA ILE A 67 14.03 7.03 -7.23
C ILE A 67 13.26 7.55 -8.46
N GLU A 68 13.81 8.50 -9.21
CA GLU A 68 13.18 9.00 -10.45
C GLU A 68 12.99 7.89 -11.48
N ALA A 69 13.95 6.99 -11.62
CA ALA A 69 13.85 5.82 -12.49
C ALA A 69 12.74 4.85 -12.02
N ALA A 70 12.62 4.62 -10.71
CA ALA A 70 11.56 3.79 -10.14
C ALA A 70 10.17 4.40 -10.39
N ILE A 71 10.01 5.72 -10.20
CA ILE A 71 8.76 6.43 -10.49
C ILE A 71 8.40 6.32 -11.97
N ASN A 72 9.36 6.59 -12.86
CA ASN A 72 9.13 6.47 -14.31
C ASN A 72 8.77 5.02 -14.72
N GLY A 73 9.40 4.01 -14.12
CA GLY A 73 9.05 2.60 -14.35
C GLY A 73 7.62 2.28 -13.94
N MET A 74 7.18 2.77 -12.77
CA MET A 74 5.78 2.62 -12.32
C MET A 74 4.80 3.32 -13.27
N LEU A 75 5.10 4.54 -13.71
CA LEU A 75 4.24 5.30 -14.62
C LEU A 75 4.15 4.63 -16.00
N THR A 76 5.28 4.17 -16.54
CA THR A 76 5.33 3.44 -17.81
C THR A 76 4.52 2.15 -17.75
N SER A 77 4.50 1.48 -16.58
CA SER A 77 3.69 0.27 -16.38
C SER A 77 2.18 0.54 -16.37
N LEU A 78 1.77 1.78 -16.06
CA LEU A 78 0.38 2.20 -16.08
C LEU A 78 -0.07 2.60 -17.49
N ASP A 79 0.74 3.40 -18.19
CA ASP A 79 0.54 3.82 -19.57
C ASP A 79 1.88 4.20 -20.21
N PRO A 80 2.22 3.71 -21.43
CA PRO A 80 3.43 4.09 -22.17
C PRO A 80 3.66 5.59 -22.36
N HIS A 81 2.63 6.43 -22.24
CA HIS A 81 2.74 7.88 -22.36
C HIS A 81 2.89 8.62 -21.02
N SER A 82 2.79 7.90 -19.90
CA SER A 82 2.96 8.50 -18.58
C SER A 82 4.44 8.57 -18.21
N SER A 83 4.92 9.77 -17.89
CA SER A 83 6.29 10.02 -17.45
C SER A 83 6.32 11.01 -16.28
N PHE A 84 7.36 10.90 -15.46
CA PHE A 84 7.62 11.82 -14.36
C PHE A 84 8.58 12.90 -14.82
N LEU A 85 8.20 14.16 -14.61
CA LEU A 85 9.03 15.31 -14.95
C LEU A 85 9.74 15.82 -13.69
N SER A 86 11.07 15.72 -13.67
CA SER A 86 11.86 16.29 -12.58
C SER A 86 11.81 17.81 -12.60
N ALA A 87 12.12 18.46 -11.47
CA ALA A 87 12.16 19.92 -11.41
C ALA A 87 13.13 20.52 -12.44
N LYS A 88 14.26 19.84 -12.67
CA LYS A 88 15.25 20.23 -13.67
C LYS A 88 14.70 20.11 -15.08
N ASP A 89 14.08 18.98 -15.41
CA ASP A 89 13.54 18.76 -16.76
C ASP A 89 12.40 19.74 -17.07
N TYR A 90 11.61 20.10 -16.05
CA TYR A 90 10.59 21.13 -16.18
C TYR A 90 11.17 22.52 -16.43
N GLU A 91 12.29 22.85 -15.80
CA GLU A 91 13.01 24.11 -16.05
C GLU A 91 13.63 24.15 -17.45
N ASP A 92 14.22 23.05 -17.89
CA ASP A 92 14.79 22.91 -19.24
C ASP A 92 13.67 23.03 -20.30
N MET A 93 12.51 22.38 -20.09
CA MET A 93 11.34 22.49 -20.96
C MET A 93 10.79 23.92 -21.01
N GLN A 94 10.72 24.61 -19.87
CA GLN A 94 10.33 26.02 -19.83
C GLN A 94 11.32 26.90 -20.58
N THR A 95 12.62 26.64 -20.48
CA THR A 95 13.66 27.40 -21.17
C THR A 95 13.59 27.20 -22.69
N GLN A 96 13.35 25.97 -23.14
CA GLN A 96 13.12 25.64 -24.54
C GLN A 96 11.83 26.30 -25.07
N THR A 97 10.74 26.27 -24.30
CA THR A 97 9.44 26.84 -24.68
C THR A 97 9.46 28.37 -24.67
N ARG A 98 10.19 28.99 -23.73
CA ARG A 98 10.36 30.45 -23.65
C ARG A 98 11.31 31.01 -24.71
N GLY A 99 11.94 30.15 -25.52
CA GLY A 99 12.66 30.58 -26.70
C GLY A 99 13.90 31.41 -26.38
N SER A 100 14.79 30.90 -25.52
CA SER A 100 16.18 31.37 -25.56
C SER A 100 16.85 30.79 -26.83
N PHE A 101 16.43 31.11 -28.05
CA PHE A 101 16.76 32.33 -28.84
C PHE A 101 17.22 33.58 -28.06
N GLY A 102 18.07 33.42 -27.05
CA GLY A 102 19.01 34.45 -26.61
C GLY A 102 20.27 34.47 -27.50
N GLY A 103 20.20 33.95 -28.72
CA GLY A 103 21.26 33.94 -29.70
C GLY A 103 20.76 34.63 -30.96
N LEU A 104 20.99 35.95 -31.01
CA LEU A 104 21.00 36.85 -32.17
C LEU A 104 20.01 36.54 -33.30
N GLY A 105 19.02 37.41 -33.46
CA GLY A 105 18.26 37.53 -34.70
C GLY A 105 19.09 38.14 -35.84
N ILE A 106 20.14 37.43 -36.27
CA ILE A 106 20.84 37.46 -37.57
C ILE A 106 21.42 36.07 -37.82
#